data_AF-A0A257JUN7-F1
#
_entry.id   AF-A0A257JUN7-F1
#
_cell.length_a   1.000
_cell.length_b   1.000
_cell.length_c   1.000
_cell.angle_alpha   90.00
_cell.angle_beta   90.00
_cell.angle_gamma   90.00
#
_symmetry.space_group_name_H-M   'P 1'
#
loop_
_entity.id
_entity.type
_entity.pdbx_description
1 polymer ?
#
loop_
_entity_poly.entity_id
_entity_poly.type
_entity_poly.pdbx_seq_one_letter_code
_entity_poly.pdbx_strand_id
1 'polypeptide(L)'
;MNLPDPVTWAIPLFGVLVVAEMLRARHAGDVTYEAKDAAASMTMGFGNTVAKLLTGGIAVALIAYVHQFRLFDIGYVAWAFVVCFFLEDLSYYWFHRISHERRWFWASHVVHHTSQHYN
;
A
#
# COMPACT_ATOMS: atom_id res chain seq x y z
N MET A 1 -1.49 11.73 -22.65
CA MET A 1 -1.28 12.76 -21.62
C MET A 1 -0.10 12.30 -20.77
N ASN A 2 0.95 13.10 -20.63
CA ASN A 2 2.09 12.76 -19.77
C ASN A 2 1.81 13.34 -18.39
N LEU A 3 1.27 12.51 -17.49
CA LEU A 3 1.10 12.88 -16.10
C LEU A 3 2.44 12.69 -15.39
N PRO A 4 2.85 13.61 -14.49
CA PRO A 4 4.02 13.39 -13.67
C PRO A 4 3.80 12.14 -12.83
N ASP A 5 4.77 11.23 -12.81
CA ASP A 5 4.73 10.08 -11.92
C ASP A 5 5.11 10.55 -10.50
N PRO A 6 4.15 10.59 -9.55
CA PRO A 6 4.45 11.01 -8.19
C PRO A 6 5.40 10.02 -7.49
N VAL A 7 5.43 8.75 -7.92
CA VAL A 7 6.22 7.69 -7.29
C VAL A 7 7.72 7.95 -7.46
N THR A 8 8.13 8.45 -8.63
CA THR A 8 9.53 8.79 -8.95
C THR A 8 10.17 9.72 -7.90
N TRP A 9 9.40 10.69 -7.38
CA TRP A 9 9.89 11.65 -6.37
C TRP A 9 9.53 11.24 -4.94
N ALA A 10 8.38 10.59 -4.74
CA ALA A 10 7.91 10.20 -3.42
C ALA A 10 8.82 9.14 -2.77
N ILE A 11 9.30 8.14 -3.53
CA ILE A 11 10.18 7.09 -3.00
C ILE A 11 11.48 7.67 -2.41
N PRO A 12 12.30 8.45 -3.16
CA PRO A 12 13.54 8.98 -2.61
C PRO A 12 13.30 9.97 -1.47
N LEU A 13 12.26 10.82 -1.57
CA LEU A 13 11.90 11.76 -0.50
C LEU A 13 11.54 11.00 0.79
N PHE A 14 10.70 9.97 0.69
CA PHE A 14 10.33 9.14 1.83
C PHE A 14 11.56 8.48 2.47
N GLY A 15 12.48 7.94 1.65
CA GLY A 15 13.73 7.37 2.13
C GLY A 15 14.59 8.38 2.91
N VAL A 16 14.74 9.60 2.40
CA VAL A 16 15.46 10.69 3.07
C VAL A 16 14.79 11.05 4.41
N LEU A 17 13.45 11.16 4.43
CA LEU A 17 12.70 11.49 5.64
C LEU A 17 12.83 10.39 6.71
N VAL A 18 12.78 9.11 6.33
CA VAL A 18 13.00 7.99 7.25
C VAL A 18 14.40 8.05 7.86
N VAL A 19 15.44 8.27 7.05
CA VAL A 19 16.82 8.39 7.54
C VAL A 19 16.97 9.61 8.46
N ALA A 20 16.39 10.75 8.08
CA ALA A 20 16.42 11.96 8.89
C ALA A 20 15.75 11.74 10.26
N GLU A 21 14.60 11.06 10.30
CA GLU A 21 13.89 10.73 11.54
C GLU A 21 14.70 9.77 12.41
N MET A 22 15.31 8.74 11.82
CA MET A 22 16.20 7.82 12.55
C MET A 22 17.39 8.55 13.16
N LEU A 23 18.00 9.50 12.45
CA LEU A 23 19.09 10.30 12.97
C LEU A 23 18.59 11.23 14.09
N ARG A 24 17.47 11.92 13.90
CA ARG A 24 16.85 12.79 14.92
C ARG A 24 16.57 12.03 16.22
N ALA A 25 15.91 10.87 16.13
CA ALA A 25 15.59 10.03 17.28
C ALA A 25 16.85 9.55 18.03
N ARG A 26 17.91 9.17 17.29
CA ARG A 26 19.20 8.82 17.87
C ARG A 26 19.86 9.97 18.61
N HIS A 27 19.85 11.18 18.05
CA HIS A 27 20.43 12.36 18.69
C HIS A 27 19.63 12.84 19.91
N ALA A 28 18.30 12.69 19.88
CA ALA A 28 17.42 13.06 20.97
C ALA A 28 17.45 12.07 22.16
N GLY A 29 18.09 10.90 22.00
CA GLY A 29 18.03 9.81 22.99
C GLY A 29 16.66 9.16 23.10
N ASP A 30 15.75 9.46 22.17
CA ASP A 30 14.35 9.03 22.13
C ASP A 30 14.18 7.79 21.24
N VAL A 31 15.09 6.83 21.40
CA VAL A 31 15.12 5.62 20.57
C VAL A 31 14.21 4.57 21.19
N THR A 32 12.93 4.56 20.77
CA THR A 32 11.98 3.48 21.05
C THR A 32 11.97 2.38 19.96
N TYR A 33 12.94 2.41 19.05
CA TYR A 33 13.04 1.46 17.94
C TYR A 33 13.66 0.12 18.36
N GLU A 34 12.88 -0.95 18.30
CA GLU A 34 13.43 -2.30 18.40
C GLU A 34 13.98 -2.75 17.03
N ALA A 35 15.29 -3.00 16.95
CA ALA A 35 15.95 -3.38 15.70
C ALA A 35 15.39 -4.67 15.08
N LYS A 36 14.90 -5.59 15.91
CA LYS A 36 14.27 -6.84 15.46
C LYS A 36 12.92 -6.56 14.78
N ASP A 37 12.11 -5.68 15.35
CA ASP A 37 10.82 -5.28 14.77
C ASP A 37 11.00 -4.51 13.46
N ALA A 38 12.02 -3.65 13.39
CA ALA A 38 12.39 -2.97 12.15
C ALA A 38 12.80 -3.98 11.07
N ALA A 39 13.67 -4.94 11.40
CA ALA A 39 14.11 -5.98 10.46
C ALA A 39 12.94 -6.88 10.00
N ALA A 40 12.05 -7.27 10.91
CA ALA A 40 10.85 -8.03 10.58
C ALA A 40 9.94 -7.23 9.62
N SER A 41 9.69 -5.96 9.92
CA SER A 41 8.87 -5.07 9.09
C SER A 41 9.46 -4.88 7.69
N MET A 42 10.78 -4.69 7.59
CA MET A 42 11.47 -4.60 6.30
C MET A 42 11.38 -5.90 5.50
N THR A 43 11.53 -7.05 6.16
CA THR A 43 11.45 -8.38 5.53
C THR A 43 10.04 -8.64 4.99
N MET A 44 9.01 -8.29 5.77
CA MET A 44 7.61 -8.40 5.34
C MET A 44 7.30 -7.46 4.17
N GLY A 45 7.82 -6.22 4.21
CA GLY A 45 7.72 -5.27 3.09
C GLY A 45 8.38 -5.79 1.82
N PHE A 46 9.57 -6.37 1.92
CA PHE A 46 10.25 -7.01 0.79
C PHE A 46 9.46 -8.21 0.24
N GLY A 47 8.99 -9.10 1.13
CA GLY A 47 8.15 -10.24 0.75
C GLY A 47 6.86 -9.82 0.04
N ASN A 48 6.21 -8.75 0.50
CA ASN A 48 5.04 -8.17 -0.17
C ASN A 48 5.37 -7.68 -1.59
N THR A 49 6.52 -7.02 -1.79
CA THR A 49 6.98 -6.60 -3.12
C THR A 49 7.19 -7.80 -4.04
N VAL A 50 7.86 -8.85 -3.57
CA VAL A 50 8.06 -10.09 -4.34
C VAL A 50 6.71 -10.75 -4.68
N ALA A 51 5.80 -10.86 -3.72
CA ALA A 51 4.47 -11.41 -3.94
C ALA A 51 3.69 -10.62 -5.00
N LYS A 52 3.78 -9.29 -4.99
CA LYS A 52 3.18 -8.41 -6.02
C LYS A 52 3.83 -8.60 -7.40
N LEU A 53 5.13 -8.83 -7.49
CA LEU A 53 5.78 -9.12 -8.77
C LEU A 53 5.29 -10.45 -9.36
N LEU A 54 5.10 -11.47 -8.52
CA LEU A 54 4.62 -12.79 -8.95
C LEU A 54 3.13 -12.78 -9.32
N THR A 55 2.31 -12.00 -8.63
CA THR A 55 0.85 -11.99 -8.80
C THR A 55 0.34 -10.81 -9.64
N GLY A 56 1.17 -9.79 -9.89
CA GLY A 56 0.78 -8.56 -10.57
C GLY A 56 0.28 -8.78 -12.00
N GLY A 57 0.88 -9.74 -12.72
CA GLY A 57 0.41 -10.13 -14.05
C GLY A 57 -1.03 -10.66 -14.05
N ILE A 58 -1.41 -11.41 -13.00
CA ILE A 58 -2.78 -11.92 -12.83
C ILE A 58 -3.73 -10.75 -12.58
N ALA A 59 -3.35 -9.80 -11.71
CA ALA A 59 -4.17 -8.62 -11.44
C ALA A 59 -4.41 -7.80 -12.73
N VAL A 60 -3.36 -7.53 -13.50
CA VAL A 60 -3.46 -6.81 -14.78
C VAL A 60 -4.34 -7.59 -15.78
N ALA A 61 -4.18 -8.90 -15.89
CA ALA A 61 -4.99 -9.72 -16.78
C ALA A 61 -6.48 -9.70 -16.41
N LEU A 62 -6.80 -9.79 -15.12
CA LEU A 62 -8.18 -9.71 -14.64
C LEU A 62 -8.79 -8.33 -14.90
N ILE A 63 -8.04 -7.26 -14.64
CA ILE A 63 -8.49 -5.88 -14.93
C ILE A 63 -8.75 -5.73 -16.43
N ALA A 64 -7.83 -6.17 -17.29
CA ALA A 64 -7.99 -6.10 -18.74
C ALA A 64 -9.19 -6.93 -19.23
N TYR A 65 -9.39 -8.12 -18.66
CA TYR A 65 -10.53 -8.98 -18.96
C TYR A 65 -11.86 -8.31 -18.56
N VAL A 66 -11.96 -7.72 -17.37
CA VAL A 66 -13.20 -7.03 -16.94
C VAL A 66 -13.43 -5.76 -17.77
N HIS A 67 -12.37 -5.03 -18.11
CA HIS A 67 -12.45 -3.80 -18.89
C HIS A 67 -13.07 -3.98 -20.29
N GLN A 68 -13.02 -5.19 -20.87
CA GLN A 68 -13.67 -5.46 -22.15
C GLN A 68 -15.21 -5.38 -22.05
N PHE A 69 -15.78 -5.52 -20.85
CA PHE A 69 -17.22 -5.42 -20.58
C PHE A 69 -17.66 -4.03 -20.11
N ARG A 70 -16.80 -3.01 -20.23
CA ARG A 70 -17.13 -1.64 -19.82
C ARG A 70 -18.34 -1.12 -20.60
N LEU A 71 -19.21 -0.41 -19.89
CA LEU A 71 -20.40 0.19 -20.48
C LEU A 71 -20.11 1.55 -21.14
N PHE A 72 -19.09 2.27 -20.64
CA PHE A 72 -18.75 3.61 -21.07
C PHE A 72 -17.23 3.80 -21.16
N ASP A 73 -16.80 4.57 -22.15
CA ASP A 73 -15.44 5.10 -22.26
C ASP A 73 -15.42 6.52 -21.68
N ILE A 74 -15.17 6.62 -20.37
CA ILE A 74 -15.26 7.89 -19.62
C ILE A 74 -14.10 8.85 -19.95
N GLY A 75 -12.94 8.32 -20.33
CA GLY A 75 -11.72 9.11 -20.56
C GLY A 75 -11.13 9.71 -19.28
N TYR A 76 -10.16 10.61 -19.44
CA TYR A 76 -9.47 11.24 -18.31
C TYR A 76 -10.09 12.61 -17.99
N VAL A 77 -11.11 12.61 -17.12
CA VAL A 77 -11.89 13.81 -16.74
C VAL A 77 -11.92 13.97 -15.22
N ALA A 78 -11.87 15.21 -14.73
CA ALA A 78 -11.70 15.50 -13.31
C ALA A 78 -12.81 14.92 -12.43
N TRP A 79 -14.06 14.89 -12.90
CA TRP A 79 -15.17 14.32 -12.15
C TRP A 79 -15.03 12.79 -11.99
N ALA A 80 -14.43 12.10 -12.96
CA ALA A 80 -14.23 10.66 -12.90
C ALA A 80 -13.25 10.30 -11.79
N PHE A 81 -12.23 11.14 -11.54
CA PHE A 81 -11.33 10.97 -10.40
C PHE A 81 -12.09 11.00 -9.06
N VAL A 82 -13.01 11.96 -8.87
CA VAL A 82 -13.80 12.06 -7.64
C VAL A 82 -14.66 10.81 -7.45
N VAL A 83 -15.32 10.35 -8.51
CA VAL A 83 -16.13 9.12 -8.45
C VAL A 83 -15.25 7.90 -8.14
N CYS A 84 -14.12 7.74 -8.82
CA CYS A 84 -13.16 6.67 -8.57
C CYS A 84 -12.61 6.69 -7.14
N PHE A 85 -12.34 7.87 -6.58
CA PHE A 85 -11.88 8.01 -5.20
C PHE A 85 -12.87 7.38 -4.20
N PHE A 86 -14.16 7.71 -4.31
CA PHE A 86 -15.17 7.15 -3.42
C PHE A 86 -15.45 5.67 -3.67
N LEU A 87 -15.43 5.22 -4.94
CA LEU A 87 -15.60 3.81 -5.26
C LEU A 87 -14.43 2.96 -4.74
N GLU A 88 -13.20 3.46 -4.85
CA GLU A 88 -12.02 2.79 -4.32
C GLU A 88 -12.06 2.74 -2.79
N ASP A 89 -12.39 3.85 -2.14
CA ASP A 89 -12.53 3.91 -0.68
C ASP A 89 -13.59 2.92 -0.18
N LEU A 90 -14.75 2.87 -0.82
CA LEU A 90 -15.82 1.92 -0.48
C LEU A 90 -15.38 0.46 -0.72
N SER A 91 -14.69 0.19 -1.82
CA SER A 91 -14.17 -1.14 -2.14
C SER A 91 -13.13 -1.57 -1.11
N TYR A 92 -12.24 -0.65 -0.72
CA TYR A 92 -11.23 -0.87 0.30
C TYR A 92 -11.85 -1.08 1.68
N TYR A 93 -12.89 -0.31 2.05
CA TYR A 93 -13.64 -0.51 3.29
C TYR A 93 -14.16 -1.95 3.40
N TRP A 94 -14.81 -2.46 2.35
CA TRP A 94 -15.33 -3.84 2.36
C TRP A 94 -14.22 -4.88 2.41
N PHE A 95 -13.15 -4.69 1.63
CA PHE A 95 -11.97 -5.55 1.70
C PHE A 95 -11.38 -5.59 3.12
N HIS A 96 -11.21 -4.43 3.75
CA HIS A 96 -10.68 -4.30 5.10
C HIS A 96 -11.61 -4.94 6.13
N ARG A 97 -12.92 -4.68 6.05
CA ARG A 97 -13.92 -5.29 6.93
C ARG A 97 -13.93 -6.82 6.82
N ILE A 98 -13.97 -7.36 5.60
CA ILE A 98 -13.91 -8.81 5.35
C ILE A 98 -12.61 -9.39 5.92
N SER A 99 -11.51 -8.63 5.84
CA SER A 99 -10.22 -9.02 6.41
C SER A 99 -10.23 -9.14 7.93
N HIS A 100 -11.08 -8.38 8.63
CA HIS A 100 -11.32 -8.54 10.06
C HIS A 100 -12.36 -9.62 10.40
N GLU A 101 -13.28 -9.92 9.50
CA GLU A 101 -14.38 -10.85 9.78
C GLU A 101 -14.11 -12.31 9.33
N ARG A 102 -13.19 -12.54 8.39
CA ARG A 102 -12.99 -13.86 7.74
C ARG A 102 -11.55 -14.34 7.85
N ARG A 103 -11.37 -15.58 8.34
CA ARG A 103 -10.06 -16.21 8.63
C ARG A 103 -9.06 -16.19 7.48
N TRP A 104 -9.51 -16.45 6.25
CA TRP A 104 -8.62 -16.46 5.08
C TRP A 104 -8.00 -15.08 4.83
N PHE A 105 -8.82 -14.03 4.87
CA PHE A 105 -8.39 -12.65 4.67
C PHE A 105 -7.67 -12.09 5.91
N TRP A 106 -8.04 -12.55 7.11
CA TRP A 106 -7.32 -12.23 8.34
C TRP A 106 -5.86 -12.69 8.29
N ALA A 107 -5.57 -13.86 7.71
CA ALA A 107 -4.22 -14.38 7.63
C ALA A 107 -3.25 -13.44 6.87
N SER A 108 -3.73 -12.73 5.85
CA SER A 108 -2.93 -11.72 5.14
C SER A 108 -2.96 -10.35 5.84
N HIS A 109 -3.96 -10.08 6.66
CA HIS A 109 -4.19 -8.76 7.25
C HIS A 109 -3.60 -8.57 8.65
N VAL A 110 -3.60 -9.62 9.48
CA VAL A 110 -3.12 -9.59 10.88
C VAL A 110 -1.71 -9.06 11.01
N VAL A 111 -0.86 -9.34 10.02
CA VAL A 111 0.56 -8.96 9.97
C VAL A 111 0.75 -7.46 10.21
N HIS A 112 -0.16 -6.63 9.75
CA HIS A 112 -0.11 -5.17 9.92
C HIS A 112 -0.56 -4.70 11.31
N HIS A 113 -1.25 -5.54 12.09
CA HIS A 113 -1.72 -5.26 13.45
C HIS A 113 -0.84 -5.90 14.54
N THR A 114 0.19 -6.64 14.17
CA THR A 114 0.99 -7.43 15.14
C THR A 114 2.03 -6.60 15.89
N SER A 115 2.52 -5.51 15.29
CA SER A 115 3.61 -4.76 15.89
C SER A 115 3.16 -3.99 17.12
N GLN A 116 3.89 -4.17 18.22
CA GLN A 116 3.63 -3.52 19.51
C GLN A 116 4.10 -2.06 19.53
N HIS A 117 5.00 -1.71 18.62
CA HIS A 117 5.52 -0.34 18.42
C HIS A 117 4.94 0.34 17.18
N TYR A 118 4.08 -0.36 16.42
CA TYR A 118 3.34 0.22 15.31
C TYR A 118 1.98 0.71 15.81
N ASN A 119 2.07 1.68 16.74
CA ASN A 119 1.06 2.68 17.08
C ASN A 119 1.79 3.93 17.54
#